data_AF-A0A2Z3I4I9-F1
#
_entry.id   AF-A0A2Z3I4I9-F1
#
_cell.length_a   1.000
_cell.length_b   1.000
_cell.length_c   1.000
_cell.angle_alpha   90.00
_cell.angle_beta   90.00
_cell.angle_gamma   90.00
#
_symmetry.space_group_name_H-M   'P 1'
#
loop_
_entity.id
_entity.type
_entity.pdbx_description
1 polymer ?
#
loop_
_entity_poly.entity_id
_entity_poly.type
_entity_poly.pdbx_seq_one_letter_code
_entity_poly.pdbx_strand_id
1 'polypeptide(L)' 'MNHTAITLDNAVSLIKASSSIVNVDQIIRRAAWLTHTKIRDFNGRLFTSIRLINRKANPFMIEIMSQGEARKLEILQL' A
#
# COMPACT_ATOMS: atom_id res chain seq x y z
N MET A 1 -2.51 -16.50 -18.82
CA MET A 1 -1.87 -15.51 -17.93
C MET A 1 -2.14 -15.95 -16.50
N ASN A 2 -1.13 -16.42 -15.75
CA ASN A 2 -1.32 -16.73 -14.34
C ASN A 2 -1.60 -15.42 -13.61
N HIS A 3 -2.86 -15.19 -13.24
CA HIS A 3 -3.20 -14.20 -12.24
C HIS A 3 -2.62 -14.69 -10.92
N THR A 4 -1.34 -14.39 -10.65
CA THR A 4 -0.82 -14.50 -9.30
C THR A 4 -1.60 -13.48 -8.50
N ALA A 5 -2.66 -13.93 -7.83
CA ALA A 5 -3.38 -13.12 -6.87
C ALA A 5 -2.31 -12.60 -5.90
N ILE A 6 -2.09 -11.28 -5.89
CA ILE A 6 -1.25 -10.69 -4.87
C ILE A 6 -2.03 -10.89 -3.57
N THR A 7 -1.61 -11.89 -2.81
CA THR A 7 -2.10 -12.09 -1.45
C THR A 7 -1.56 -10.97 -0.57
N LEU A 8 -2.25 -10.76 0.55
CA LEU A 8 -1.83 -9.82 1.57
C LEU A 8 -0.37 -10.04 1.99
N ASP A 9 -0.01 -11.28 2.31
CA ASP A 9 1.32 -11.65 2.78
C ASP A 9 2.42 -11.33 1.76
N ASN A 10 2.14 -11.54 0.48
CA ASN A 10 3.08 -11.24 -0.59
C ASN A 10 3.30 -9.73 -0.73
N ALA A 11 2.23 -8.92 -0.67
CA ALA A 11 2.35 -7.46 -0.75
C ALA A 11 3.10 -6.88 0.45
N VAL A 12 2.79 -7.34 1.66
CA VAL A 12 3.46 -6.90 2.90
C VAL A 12 4.94 -7.28 2.88
N SER A 13 5.27 -8.49 2.41
CA SER A 13 6.66 -8.94 2.31
C SER A 13 7.47 -8.09 1.33
N LEU A 14 6.89 -7.75 0.17
CA LEU A 14 7.52 -6.87 -0.81
C LEU A 14 7.74 -5.45 -0.26
N ILE A 15 6.80 -4.92 0.52
CA ILE A 15 6.95 -3.62 1.19
C ILE A 15 8.11 -3.66 2.18
N LYS A 16 8.14 -4.65 3.07
CA LYS A 16 9.18 -4.78 4.10
C LYS A 16 10.57 -4.97 3.50
N ALA A 17 10.68 -5.72 2.40
CA ALA A 17 11.93 -5.92 1.67
C ALA A 17 12.39 -4.67 0.89
N SER A 18 11.53 -3.66 0.71
CA SER A 18 11.87 -2.45 -0.03
C SER A 18 12.80 -1.53 0.78
N SER A 19 13.80 -0.98 0.07
CA SER A 19 14.78 -0.01 0.58
C SER A 19 14.55 1.42 0.10
N SER A 20 13.55 1.65 -0.76
CA SER A 20 13.26 2.98 -1.33
C SER A 20 11.78 3.32 -1.23
N ILE A 21 11.50 4.58 -0.91
CA ILE A 21 10.15 5.15 -0.83
C ILE A 21 9.41 5.03 -2.18
N VAL A 22 10.12 5.18 -3.30
CA VAL A 22 9.56 5.06 -4.65
C VAL A 22 9.06 3.64 -4.89
N ASN A 23 9.84 2.64 -4.50
CA ASN A 23 9.47 1.23 -4.64
C ASN A 23 8.27 0.87 -3.75
N VAL A 24 8.24 1.36 -2.51
CA VAL A 24 7.09 1.18 -1.62
C VAL A 24 5.83 1.79 -2.25
N ASP A 25 5.93 3.00 -2.82
CA ASP A 25 4.80 3.65 -3.50
C ASP A 25 4.28 2.85 -4.70
N GLN A 26 5.18 2.28 -5.50
CA GLN A 26 4.82 1.47 -6.65
C GLN A 26 4.09 0.18 -6.25
N ILE A 27 4.58 -0.54 -5.23
CA ILE A 27 3.94 -1.77 -4.71
C ILE A 27 2.52 -1.46 -4.25
N ILE A 28 2.38 -0.37 -3.50
CA ILE A 28 1.10 0.14 -3.01
C ILE A 28 0.12 0.46 -4.15
N ARG A 29 0.57 1.19 -5.18
CA ARG A 29 -0.27 1.52 -6.36
C ARG A 29 -0.72 0.27 -7.09
N ARG A 30 0.16 -0.72 -7.19
CA ARG A 30 -0.14 -1.98 -7.87
C ARG A 30 -1.17 -2.80 -7.08
N ALA A 31 -1.06 -2.86 -5.76
CA ALA A 31 -2.08 -3.45 -4.91
C ALA A 31 -3.44 -2.74 -5.08
N ALA A 32 -3.45 -1.41 -5.22
CA ALA A 32 -4.68 -0.63 -5.36
C ALA A 32 -5.41 -0.85 -6.68
N TRP A 33 -4.64 -1.02 -7.75
CA TRP A 33 -5.18 -1.42 -9.03
C TRP A 33 -5.84 -2.81 -8.95
N LEU A 34 -5.18 -3.77 -8.28
CA LEU A 34 -5.70 -5.14 -8.13
C LEU A 34 -6.93 -5.23 -7.22
N THR A 35 -7.02 -4.41 -6.18
CA THR A 35 -8.17 -4.38 -5.27
C THR A 35 -9.27 -3.41 -5.71
N HIS A 36 -9.20 -2.88 -6.94
CA HIS A 36 -10.13 -1.90 -7.51
C HIS A 36 -10.41 -0.69 -6.59
N THR A 37 -9.40 -0.27 -5.81
CA THR A 37 -9.54 0.81 -4.83
C THR A 37 -9.08 2.14 -5.42
N LYS A 38 -9.84 3.23 -5.22
CA LYS A 38 -9.59 4.51 -5.87
C LYS A 38 -8.31 5.19 -5.35
N ILE A 39 -7.25 5.21 -6.17
CA ILE A 39 -5.96 5.88 -5.90
C ILE A 39 -6.09 7.43 -5.81
N ARG A 40 -7.13 8.02 -6.42
CA ARG A 40 -7.26 9.49 -6.52
C ARG A 40 -7.30 10.21 -5.16
N ASP A 41 -7.78 9.53 -4.13
CA ASP A 41 -7.85 10.07 -2.77
C ASP A 41 -6.52 10.00 -2.00
N PHE A 42 -5.57 9.21 -2.52
CA PHE A 42 -4.26 8.98 -1.91
C PHE A 42 -3.25 10.08 -2.21
N ASN A 43 -3.12 10.49 -3.47
CA ASN A 43 -2.14 11.51 -3.85
C ASN A 43 -2.44 12.88 -3.22
N GLY A 44 -3.72 13.22 -3.01
CA GLY A 44 -4.12 14.51 -2.44
C GLY A 44 -3.95 14.61 -0.92
N ARG A 45 -3.73 13.48 -0.24
CA ARG A 45 -3.62 13.41 1.21
C ARG A 45 -2.84 12.15 1.60
N LEU A 46 -1.54 12.17 1.28
CA LEU A 46 -0.63 11.03 1.35
C LEU A 46 -0.79 10.21 2.65
N PHE A 47 -1.06 8.91 2.45
CA PHE A 47 -0.94 7.78 3.37
C PHE A 47 -1.54 7.99 4.77
N THR A 48 -2.87 7.96 4.91
CA THR A 48 -3.44 7.59 6.22
C THR A 48 -4.44 6.46 6.05
N SER A 49 -4.13 5.30 6.60
CA SER A 49 -4.98 4.11 6.62
C SER A 49 -6.38 4.41 7.21
N ILE A 50 -6.43 5.34 8.18
CA ILE A 50 -7.67 5.86 8.80
C ILE A 50 -8.63 6.46 7.75
N ARG A 51 -8.13 7.17 6.74
CA ARG A 51 -9.02 7.77 5.73
C ARG A 51 -9.65 6.72 4.82
N LEU A 52 -8.97 5.60 4.62
CA LEU A 52 -9.48 4.48 3.84
C LEU A 52 -10.56 3.72 4.60
N ILE A 53 -10.36 3.53 5.91
CA ILE A 53 -11.38 2.99 6.81
C ILE A 53 -12.66 3.83 6.72
N ASN A 54 -12.54 5.15 6.82
CA ASN A 54 -13.68 6.07 6.70
C ASN A 54 -14.39 6.04 5.33
N ARG A 55 -13.71 5.55 4.28
CA ARG A 55 -14.27 5.38 2.94
C ARG A 55 -14.75 3.96 2.66
N LYS A 56 -14.81 3.09 3.66
CA LYS A 56 -15.18 1.67 3.54
C LYS A 56 -14.32 0.95 2.49
N ALA A 57 -13.02 1.25 2.46
CA ALA A 57 -12.07 0.62 1.54
C ALA A 57 -11.88 -0.87 1.86
N ASN A 58 -11.31 -1.60 0.89
CA ASN A 58 -10.98 -3.01 1.04
C ASN A 58 -10.03 -3.23 2.25
N PRO A 59 -10.31 -4.19 3.16
CA PRO A 59 -9.46 -4.47 4.32
C PRO A 59 -8.00 -4.81 3.96
N PHE A 60 -7.78 -5.59 2.91
CA PHE A 60 -6.42 -5.94 2.43
C PHE A 60 -5.65 -4.70 2.01
N MET A 61 -6.34 -3.74 1.38
CA MET A 61 -5.74 -2.48 0.99
C MET A 61 -5.33 -1.64 2.22
N ILE A 62 -6.18 -1.58 3.23
CA ILE A 62 -5.90 -0.82 4.46
C ILE A 62 -4.61 -1.33 5.12
N GLU A 63 -4.42 -2.64 5.19
CA GLU A 63 -3.24 -3.25 5.80
C GLU A 63 -1.96 -3.01 5.00
N ILE A 64 -2.00 -3.22 3.67
CA ILE A 64 -0.87 -2.94 2.77
C ILE A 64 -0.43 -1.47 2.90
N MET A 65 -1.40 -0.56 2.97
CA MET A 65 -1.14 0.88 3.12
C MET A 65 -0.53 1.21 4.48
N SER A 66 -1.01 0.60 5.57
CA SER A 66 -0.47 0.79 6.91
C SER A 66 0.98 0.33 7.02
N GLN A 67 1.30 -0.85 6.44
CA GLN A 67 2.67 -1.36 6.41
C GLN A 67 3.57 -0.50 5.52
N GLY A 68 3.04 -0.02 4.40
CA GLY A 68 3.74 0.89 3.50
C GLY A 68 4.07 2.23 4.12
N GLU A 69 3.15 2.79 4.91
CA GLU A 69 3.34 4.03 5.66
C GLU A 69 4.45 3.88 6.71
N ALA A 70 4.36 2.84 7.54
CA ALA A 70 5.37 2.54 8.55
C ALA A 70 6.76 2.39 7.92
N ARG A 71 6.87 1.61 6.85
CA ARG A 71 8.16 1.38 6.18
C ARG A 71 8.74 2.65 5.55
N LYS A 72 7.90 3.52 4.98
CA LYS A 72 8.37 4.80 4.44
C LYS A 72 8.90 5.71 5.55
N LEU A 73 8.22 5.76 6.70
CA LEU A 73 8.69 6.53 7.85
C LEU A 73 10.02 6.01 8.39
N GLU A 74 10.19 4.69 8.48
CA GLU A 74 11.48 4.07 8.84
C GLU A 74 12.61 4.49 7.88
N ILE A 75 12.36 4.44 6.56
CA ILE A 75 13.36 4.83 5.55
C ILE A 75 13.70 6.32 5.63
N LEU A 76 12.72 7.18 5.92
CA LEU A 76 12.94 8.63 6.03
C LEU A 76 13.70 9.06 7.29
N GLN A 77 13.72 8.21 8.33
CA GLN A 77 14.39 8.46 9.60
C GLN A 77 15.83 7.93 9.65
N LEU A 78 16.26 7.17 8.62
CA LEU A 78 17.63 6.70 8.40
C LEU A 78 18.42 7.71 7.54
#